data_AF-A0A354FPT5-F1
#
_entry.id   AF-A0A354FPT5-F1
#
_cell.length_a   1.000
_cell.length_b   1.000
_cell.length_c   1.000
_cell.angle_alpha   90.00
_cell.angle_beta   90.00
_cell.angle_gamma   90.00
#
_symmetry.space_group_name_H-M   'P 1'
#
loop_
_entity.id
_entity.type
_entity.pdbx_description
1 polymer ?
#
loop_
_entity_poly.entity_id
_entity_poly.type
_entity_poly.pdbx_seq_one_letter_code
_entity_poly.pdbx_strand_id
1 'polypeptide(L)'
;SLNALAPDIKMIAPWRDDSFREQFPGRAEMIAYCEENGINVQASNKKPYSMDRNLLHISFEAGALEDTWYDGSTDADKEMYVLSVAPEDAPNTPEYIQCLFANGNIVGLKNDNLANYISELADFEIKGEKDGYTLLTPYGVMRVLNHLGGKHGIGRIDIVENRFVGMKSRGIYETPGGTILLAAHQDLETLTIDREAQHVRDSLIPKYAQLVYNGFWFAPEREAIQALVTETQKTVNGEVRLKL
;
A
#
# COMPACT_ATOMS: atom_id res chain seq x y z
N SER A 1 16.24 -9.14 3.66
CA SER A 1 17.11 -10.01 2.83
C SER A 1 16.96 -11.46 3.26
N LEU A 2 16.91 -12.42 2.32
CA LEU A 2 16.92 -13.87 2.61
C LEU A 2 18.07 -14.25 3.54
N ASN A 3 19.25 -13.64 3.34
CA ASN A 3 20.44 -13.89 4.15
C ASN A 3 20.25 -13.52 5.63
N ALA A 4 19.32 -12.62 5.96
CA ALA A 4 19.02 -12.27 7.35
C ALA A 4 18.23 -13.37 8.07
N LEU A 5 17.53 -14.23 7.33
CA LEU A 5 16.68 -15.30 7.89
C LEU A 5 17.31 -16.69 7.73
N ALA A 6 17.93 -16.95 6.58
CA ALA A 6 18.46 -18.25 6.21
C ALA A 6 19.70 -18.08 5.33
N PRO A 7 20.86 -17.71 5.93
CA PRO A 7 22.08 -17.39 5.19
C PRO A 7 22.66 -18.58 4.41
N ASP A 8 22.34 -19.81 4.82
CA ASP A 8 22.83 -21.03 4.17
C ASP A 8 22.06 -21.39 2.89
N ILE A 9 20.93 -20.71 2.60
CA ILE A 9 20.16 -20.95 1.38
C ILE A 9 20.88 -20.30 0.19
N LYS A 10 21.21 -21.11 -0.81
CA LYS A 10 21.74 -20.63 -2.08
C LYS A 10 20.65 -19.89 -2.87
N MET A 11 20.89 -18.61 -3.15
CA MET A 11 20.02 -17.80 -4.00
C MET A 11 20.41 -17.96 -5.47
N ILE A 12 19.43 -18.19 -6.33
CA ILE A 12 19.56 -18.10 -7.79
C ILE A 12 18.72 -16.92 -8.23
N ALA A 13 19.34 -15.93 -8.87
CA ALA A 13 18.68 -14.74 -9.40
C ALA A 13 18.95 -14.66 -10.91
N PRO A 14 18.10 -15.25 -11.78
CA PRO A 14 18.39 -15.39 -13.21
C PRO A 14 18.70 -14.07 -13.91
N TRP A 15 18.02 -12.98 -13.56
CA TRP A 15 18.29 -11.64 -14.10
C TRP A 15 19.64 -11.04 -13.71
N ARG A 16 20.42 -11.69 -12.84
CA ARG A 16 21.82 -11.35 -12.51
C ARG A 16 22.82 -12.32 -13.12
N ASP A 17 22.35 -13.36 -13.80
CA ASP A 17 23.19 -14.32 -14.52
C ASP A 17 23.37 -13.85 -15.97
N ASP A 18 24.61 -13.85 -16.44
CA ASP A 18 24.93 -13.36 -17.79
C ASP A 18 24.35 -14.26 -18.87
N SER A 19 24.42 -15.59 -18.68
CA SER A 19 23.91 -16.56 -19.66
C SER A 19 22.39 -16.46 -19.82
N PHE A 20 21.68 -16.21 -18.71
CA PHE A 20 20.24 -16.02 -18.75
C PHE A 20 19.86 -14.72 -19.47
N ARG A 21 20.59 -13.63 -19.26
CA ARG A 21 20.35 -12.35 -19.94
C ARG A 21 20.69 -12.38 -21.42
N GLU A 22 21.72 -13.14 -21.81
CA GLU A 22 22.05 -13.37 -23.22
C GLU A 22 20.94 -14.16 -23.93
N GLN A 23 20.35 -15.14 -23.25
CA GLN A 23 19.22 -15.91 -23.77
C GLN A 23 17.92 -15.09 -23.81
N PHE A 24 17.69 -14.24 -22.80
CA PHE A 24 16.47 -13.44 -22.64
C PHE A 24 16.79 -11.95 -22.53
N PRO A 25 17.25 -11.30 -23.61
CA PRO A 25 17.58 -9.87 -23.60
C PRO A 25 16.33 -8.98 -23.46
N GLY A 26 15.15 -9.50 -23.79
CA GLY A 26 13.90 -8.76 -23.78
C GLY A 26 12.66 -9.64 -23.67
N ARG A 27 11.51 -8.96 -23.72
CA ARG A 27 10.19 -9.58 -23.56
C ARG A 27 9.82 -10.48 -24.74
N ALA A 28 10.28 -10.18 -25.95
CA ALA A 28 9.94 -10.93 -27.15
C ALA A 28 10.50 -12.35 -27.11
N GLU A 29 11.76 -12.50 -26.70
CA GLU A 29 12.45 -13.79 -26.57
C GLU A 29 11.83 -14.64 -25.46
N MET A 30 11.39 -14.02 -24.37
CA MET A 30 10.66 -14.72 -23.31
C MET A 30 9.30 -15.24 -23.78
N ILE A 31 8.55 -14.46 -24.58
CA ILE A 31 7.26 -14.89 -25.14
C ILE A 31 7.47 -16.06 -26.11
N ALA A 32 8.43 -15.95 -27.02
CA ALA A 32 8.76 -17.04 -27.96
C ALA A 32 9.14 -18.32 -27.21
N TYR A 33 9.99 -18.22 -26.18
CA TYR A 33 10.33 -19.36 -25.34
C TYR A 33 9.10 -19.95 -24.64
N CYS A 34 8.18 -19.11 -24.15
CA CYS A 34 6.93 -19.59 -23.55
C CYS A 34 6.07 -20.35 -24.58
N GLU A 35 5.93 -19.83 -25.80
CA GLU A 35 5.19 -20.48 -26.88
C GLU A 35 5.81 -21.83 -27.28
N GLU A 36 7.13 -21.86 -27.48
CA GLU A 36 7.88 -23.08 -27.80
C GLU A 36 7.75 -24.16 -26.73
N ASN A 37 7.65 -23.76 -25.46
CA ASN A 37 7.55 -24.67 -24.31
C ASN A 37 6.11 -24.90 -23.84
N GLY A 38 5.09 -24.39 -24.54
CA GLY A 38 3.69 -24.54 -24.16
C GLY A 38 3.32 -23.87 -22.82
N ILE A 39 4.07 -22.85 -22.41
CA ILE A 39 3.82 -22.05 -21.19
C ILE A 39 2.82 -20.95 -21.55
N ASN A 40 1.59 -21.08 -21.07
CA ASN A 40 0.56 -20.08 -21.33
C ASN A 40 0.81 -18.81 -20.50
N VAL A 41 1.06 -17.67 -21.16
CA VAL A 41 1.28 -16.37 -20.52
C VAL A 41 0.22 -15.36 -20.94
N GLN A 42 -0.29 -14.57 -19.99
CA GLN A 42 -1.24 -13.48 -20.24
C GLN A 42 -0.57 -12.19 -20.74
N ALA A 43 0.77 -12.17 -20.79
CA ALA A 43 1.55 -11.02 -21.19
C ALA A 43 1.27 -10.66 -22.65
N SER A 44 0.44 -9.64 -22.88
CA SER A 44 0.22 -9.05 -24.21
C SER A 44 0.95 -7.71 -24.33
N ASN A 45 1.21 -7.25 -25.56
CA ASN A 45 1.80 -5.94 -25.84
C ASN A 45 0.87 -4.74 -25.48
N LYS A 46 -0.31 -4.98 -24.89
CA LYS A 46 -1.37 -3.97 -24.77
C LYS A 46 -1.28 -3.05 -23.55
N LYS A 47 -0.61 -3.45 -22.47
CA LYS A 47 -0.48 -2.60 -21.27
C LYS A 47 0.89 -1.92 -21.29
N PRO A 48 0.96 -0.59 -21.43
CA PRO A 48 2.23 0.14 -21.56
C PRO A 48 2.89 0.45 -20.20
N TYR A 49 2.56 -0.30 -19.14
CA TYR A 49 3.09 -0.10 -17.79
C TYR A 49 3.21 -1.42 -17.03
N SER A 50 4.15 -1.46 -16.08
CA SER A 50 4.32 -2.51 -15.08
C SER A 50 3.41 -2.26 -13.88
N MET A 51 2.95 -3.32 -13.21
CA MET A 51 2.08 -3.22 -12.03
C MET A 51 2.54 -4.15 -10.92
N ASP A 52 2.52 -3.67 -9.69
CA ASP A 52 2.53 -4.50 -8.48
C ASP A 52 1.26 -4.22 -7.68
N ARG A 53 0.53 -5.28 -7.30
CA ARG A 53 -0.72 -5.16 -6.54
C ARG A 53 -0.70 -6.06 -5.33
N ASN A 54 -1.05 -5.47 -4.19
CA ASN A 54 -1.30 -6.19 -2.95
C ASN A 54 -2.52 -5.58 -2.23
N LEU A 55 -2.74 -5.94 -0.96
CA LEU A 55 -3.88 -5.41 -0.19
C LEU A 55 -3.74 -3.91 0.13
N LEU A 56 -2.52 -3.41 0.30
CA LEU A 56 -2.28 -2.02 0.70
C LEU A 56 -2.42 -1.07 -0.49
N HIS A 57 -1.83 -1.42 -1.63
CA HIS A 57 -1.81 -0.55 -2.80
C HIS A 57 -1.76 -1.30 -4.14
N ILE A 58 -1.83 -0.53 -5.22
CA ILE A 58 -1.28 -0.88 -6.52
C ILE A 58 -0.33 0.21 -7.00
N SER A 59 0.75 -0.18 -7.68
CA SER A 59 1.70 0.73 -8.33
C SER A 59 1.67 0.58 -9.85
N PHE A 60 2.01 1.66 -10.55
CA PHE A 60 2.16 1.74 -11.99
C PHE A 60 3.46 2.45 -12.34
N GLU A 61 4.29 1.82 -13.18
CA GLU A 61 5.59 2.38 -13.59
C GLU A 61 5.98 1.89 -14.99
N ALA A 62 7.10 2.39 -15.51
CA ALA A 62 7.66 2.05 -16.83
C ALA A 62 6.80 2.50 -18.03
N GLY A 63 7.34 2.27 -19.23
CA GLY A 63 6.70 2.63 -20.50
C GLY A 63 6.37 4.11 -20.61
N ALA A 64 5.12 4.47 -20.91
CA ALA A 64 4.72 5.88 -21.08
C ALA A 64 4.93 6.72 -19.81
N LEU A 65 4.86 6.09 -18.63
CA LEU A 65 5.04 6.75 -17.34
C LEU A 65 6.50 7.13 -17.05
N GLU A 66 7.47 6.67 -17.84
CA GLU A 66 8.87 7.10 -17.68
C GLU A 66 9.08 8.57 -18.08
N ASP A 67 8.30 9.07 -19.02
CA ASP A 67 8.28 10.49 -19.34
C ASP A 67 7.54 11.25 -18.23
N THR A 68 8.25 12.06 -17.45
CA THR A 68 7.66 12.85 -16.36
C THR A 68 6.64 13.90 -16.81
N TRP A 69 6.59 14.20 -18.11
CA TRP A 69 5.58 15.11 -18.69
C TRP A 69 4.31 14.40 -19.15
N TYR A 70 4.31 13.06 -19.23
CA TYR A 70 3.10 12.31 -19.54
C TYR A 70 2.06 12.52 -18.45
N ASP A 71 0.90 13.07 -18.78
CA ASP A 71 -0.19 13.25 -17.83
C ASP A 71 -0.98 11.94 -17.69
N GLY A 72 -0.78 11.23 -16.57
CA GLY A 72 -1.47 9.97 -16.29
C GLY A 72 -2.84 10.15 -15.65
N SER A 73 -3.37 11.37 -15.55
CA SER A 73 -4.66 11.68 -14.92
C SER A 73 -5.80 11.88 -15.93
N THR A 74 -5.52 11.77 -17.23
CA THR A 74 -6.50 12.04 -18.29
C THR A 74 -7.59 10.95 -18.37
N ASP A 75 -8.70 11.27 -19.05
CA ASP A 75 -9.76 10.29 -19.33
C ASP A 75 -9.24 9.05 -20.08
N ALA A 76 -8.17 9.18 -20.88
CA ALA A 76 -7.55 8.06 -21.59
C ALA A 76 -6.84 7.07 -20.65
N ASP A 77 -6.45 7.53 -19.45
CA ASP A 77 -5.72 6.75 -18.45
C ASP A 77 -6.62 6.22 -17.34
N LYS A 78 -7.92 6.55 -17.33
CA LYS A 78 -8.85 6.17 -16.26
C LYS A 78 -8.85 4.66 -15.98
N GLU A 79 -8.73 3.83 -17.01
CA GLU A 79 -8.68 2.36 -16.88
C GLU A 79 -7.41 1.82 -16.21
N MET A 80 -6.35 2.63 -16.10
CA MET A 80 -5.15 2.28 -15.35
C MET A 80 -5.48 2.13 -13.86
N TYR A 81 -6.31 3.01 -13.33
CA TYR A 81 -6.66 3.06 -11.92
C TYR A 81 -7.75 2.04 -11.61
N VAL A 82 -7.44 1.09 -10.73
CA VAL A 82 -8.31 -0.07 -10.44
C VAL A 82 -8.72 -0.17 -8.98
N LEU A 83 -8.16 0.68 -8.11
CA LEU A 83 -8.52 0.71 -6.69
C LEU A 83 -9.34 1.94 -6.33
N SER A 84 -9.24 3.04 -7.07
CA SER A 84 -10.02 4.25 -6.83
C SER A 84 -10.60 4.85 -8.11
N VAL A 85 -11.74 5.53 -7.98
CA VAL A 85 -12.28 6.40 -9.03
C VAL A 85 -11.45 7.67 -9.14
N ALA A 86 -11.58 8.41 -10.25
CA ALA A 86 -11.03 9.77 -10.31
C ALA A 86 -11.78 10.66 -9.30
N PRO A 87 -11.13 11.64 -8.65
CA PRO A 87 -11.81 12.57 -7.74
C PRO A 87 -13.02 13.26 -8.38
N GLU A 88 -12.98 13.53 -9.69
CA GLU A 88 -14.08 14.11 -10.47
C GLU A 88 -15.28 13.17 -10.62
N ASP A 89 -15.06 11.87 -10.54
CA ASP A 89 -16.09 10.82 -10.64
C ASP A 89 -16.57 10.35 -9.25
N ALA A 90 -15.98 10.86 -8.16
CA ALA A 90 -16.36 10.53 -6.79
C ALA A 90 -17.77 11.07 -6.44
N PRO A 91 -18.49 10.46 -5.49
CA PRO A 91 -19.80 10.94 -5.05
C PRO A 91 -19.77 12.40 -4.57
N ASN A 92 -20.73 13.21 -5.02
CA ASN A 92 -20.90 14.60 -4.56
C ASN A 92 -21.46 14.74 -3.13
N THR A 93 -21.67 13.62 -2.43
CA THR A 93 -22.12 13.60 -1.04
C THR A 93 -21.05 12.95 -0.18
N PRO A 94 -20.62 13.63 0.91
CA PRO A 94 -19.59 13.09 1.77
C PRO A 94 -20.10 11.90 2.56
N GLU A 95 -19.17 11.05 2.98
CA GLU A 95 -19.46 9.89 3.81
C GLU A 95 -18.58 9.90 5.06
N TYR A 96 -19.18 9.61 6.22
CA TYR A 96 -18.42 9.59 7.47
C TYR A 96 -17.99 8.18 7.83
N ILE A 97 -16.74 8.03 8.23
CA ILE A 97 -16.21 6.80 8.82
C ILE A 97 -15.66 7.12 10.21
N GLN A 98 -15.99 6.28 11.18
CA GLN A 98 -15.42 6.33 12.52
C GLN A 98 -14.54 5.10 12.73
N CYS A 99 -13.32 5.34 13.20
CA CYS A 99 -12.31 4.33 13.44
C CYS A 99 -12.03 4.22 14.94
N LEU A 100 -12.27 3.05 15.52
CA LEU A 100 -11.94 2.74 16.91
C LEU A 100 -10.52 2.17 16.98
N PHE A 101 -9.66 2.80 17.78
CA PHE A 101 -8.26 2.43 17.96
C PHE A 101 -8.00 1.74 19.30
N ALA A 102 -7.11 0.74 19.25
CA ALA A 102 -6.48 0.14 20.41
C ALA A 102 -4.98 -0.06 20.14
N ASN A 103 -4.14 0.53 21.01
CA ASN A 103 -2.68 0.50 20.91
C ASN A 103 -2.17 0.85 19.50
N GLY A 104 -2.68 1.94 18.91
CA GLY A 104 -2.29 2.41 17.59
C GLY A 104 -2.93 1.69 16.40
N ASN A 105 -3.69 0.61 16.63
CA ASN A 105 -4.34 -0.15 15.56
C ASN A 105 -5.84 0.12 15.50
N ILE A 106 -6.40 0.25 14.30
CA ILE A 106 -7.85 0.24 14.11
C ILE A 106 -8.38 -1.16 14.38
N VAL A 107 -9.29 -1.28 15.34
CA VAL A 107 -9.92 -2.56 15.75
C VAL A 107 -11.41 -2.63 15.41
N GLY A 108 -12.03 -1.50 15.11
CA GLY A 108 -13.44 -1.45 14.76
C GLY A 108 -13.80 -0.23 13.91
N LEU A 109 -14.87 -0.37 13.13
CA LEU A 109 -15.38 0.65 12.23
C LEU A 109 -16.86 0.93 12.52
N LYS A 110 -17.28 2.17 12.31
CA LYS A 110 -18.69 2.60 12.30
C LYS A 110 -18.94 3.54 11.13
N ASN A 111 -19.96 3.21 10.34
CA ASN A 111 -20.43 3.96 9.19
C ASN A 111 -21.88 3.54 8.90
N ASP A 112 -22.71 4.46 8.42
CA ASP A 112 -24.15 4.25 8.24
C ASP A 112 -24.48 3.12 7.24
N ASN A 113 -23.59 2.88 6.27
CA ASN A 113 -23.71 1.85 5.23
C ASN A 113 -22.82 0.61 5.50
N LEU A 114 -22.18 0.51 6.66
CA LEU A 114 -21.18 -0.53 6.92
C LEU A 114 -21.71 -1.95 6.72
N ALA A 115 -22.95 -2.22 7.11
CA ALA A 115 -23.58 -3.54 6.92
C ALA A 115 -23.68 -3.92 5.42
N ASN A 116 -23.95 -2.95 4.55
CA ASN A 116 -24.02 -3.18 3.11
C ASN A 116 -22.61 -3.49 2.55
N TYR A 117 -21.60 -2.72 2.96
CA TYR A 117 -20.21 -2.96 2.52
C TYR A 117 -19.68 -4.32 2.98
N ILE A 118 -20.00 -4.72 4.21
CA ILE A 118 -19.65 -6.05 4.73
C ILE A 118 -20.33 -7.15 3.88
N SER A 119 -21.61 -6.97 3.56
CA SER A 119 -22.35 -7.93 2.72
C SER A 119 -21.84 -7.99 1.29
N GLU A 120 -21.35 -6.89 0.73
CA GLU A 120 -20.79 -6.82 -0.63
C GLU A 120 -19.41 -7.48 -0.70
N LEU A 121 -18.53 -7.18 0.27
CA LEU A 121 -17.15 -7.67 0.28
C LEU A 121 -17.05 -9.13 0.73
N ALA A 122 -17.85 -9.52 1.74
CA ALA A 122 -18.15 -10.89 2.19
C ALA A 122 -16.97 -11.88 2.33
N ASP A 123 -15.73 -11.41 2.50
CA ASP A 123 -14.54 -12.27 2.48
C ASP A 123 -13.65 -12.13 3.71
N PHE A 124 -14.16 -11.53 4.78
CA PHE A 124 -13.44 -11.34 6.04
C PHE A 124 -14.32 -11.63 7.27
N GLU A 125 -13.67 -11.90 8.39
CA GLU A 125 -14.33 -12.23 9.66
C GLU A 125 -14.67 -10.97 10.47
N ILE A 126 -15.88 -10.94 11.02
CA ILE A 126 -16.34 -9.99 12.04
C ILE A 126 -16.00 -10.56 13.42
N LYS A 127 -15.28 -9.79 14.25
CA LYS A 127 -14.85 -10.22 15.59
C LYS A 127 -15.88 -9.96 16.68
N GLY A 128 -16.85 -9.08 16.44
CA GLY A 128 -17.92 -8.77 17.37
C GLY A 128 -18.37 -7.32 17.24
N GLU A 129 -18.97 -6.80 18.30
CA GLU A 129 -19.43 -5.43 18.38
C GLU A 129 -19.01 -4.82 19.73
N LYS A 130 -18.69 -3.53 19.74
CA LYS A 130 -18.41 -2.77 20.96
C LYS A 130 -18.83 -1.31 20.78
N ASP A 131 -19.69 -0.79 21.65
CA ASP A 131 -20.11 0.62 21.66
C ASP A 131 -20.65 1.12 20.29
N GLY A 132 -21.34 0.23 19.58
CA GLY A 132 -21.86 0.43 18.22
C GLY A 132 -20.81 0.37 17.10
N TYR A 133 -19.55 0.06 17.41
CA TYR A 133 -18.54 -0.26 16.40
C TYR A 133 -18.58 -1.74 16.06
N THR A 134 -18.52 -2.05 14.77
CA THR A 134 -18.27 -3.42 14.31
C THR A 134 -16.79 -3.71 14.41
N LEU A 135 -16.41 -4.68 15.24
CA LEU A 135 -15.02 -5.12 15.39
C LEU A 135 -14.65 -6.05 14.23
N LEU A 136 -13.53 -5.77 13.59
CA LEU A 136 -13.09 -6.48 12.39
C LEU A 136 -11.68 -7.06 12.56
N THR A 137 -11.37 -8.07 11.77
CA THR A 137 -9.97 -8.46 11.55
C THR A 137 -9.18 -7.30 10.89
N PRO A 138 -7.84 -7.25 11.04
CA PRO A 138 -7.02 -6.27 10.30
C PRO A 138 -7.26 -6.33 8.78
N TYR A 139 -7.49 -7.54 8.25
CA TYR A 139 -7.89 -7.75 6.86
C TYR A 139 -9.22 -7.06 6.54
N GLY A 140 -10.26 -7.30 7.35
CA GLY A 140 -11.57 -6.67 7.19
C GLY A 140 -11.52 -5.14 7.28
N VAL A 141 -10.73 -4.58 8.20
CA VAL A 141 -10.50 -3.13 8.29
C VAL A 141 -9.95 -2.60 6.96
N MET A 142 -8.84 -3.17 6.47
CA MET A 142 -8.22 -2.73 5.21
C MET A 142 -9.17 -2.89 4.02
N ARG A 143 -9.96 -3.96 3.98
CA ARG A 143 -10.95 -4.19 2.91
C ARG A 143 -12.03 -3.11 2.87
N VAL A 144 -12.61 -2.76 4.02
CA VAL A 144 -13.62 -1.70 4.10
C VAL A 144 -13.01 -0.33 3.79
N LEU A 145 -11.83 -0.02 4.34
CA LEU A 145 -11.17 1.26 4.07
C LEU A 145 -10.74 1.41 2.61
N ASN A 146 -10.28 0.34 1.96
CA ASN A 146 -9.98 0.36 0.53
C ASN A 146 -11.23 0.58 -0.32
N HIS A 147 -12.35 -0.07 0.01
CA HIS A 147 -13.61 0.15 -0.69
C HIS A 147 -14.08 1.60 -0.56
N LEU A 148 -14.09 2.14 0.66
CA LEU A 148 -14.51 3.53 0.92
C LEU A 148 -13.56 4.55 0.28
N GLY A 149 -12.25 4.40 0.48
CA GLY A 149 -11.28 5.30 -0.13
C GLY A 149 -11.31 5.23 -1.65
N GLY A 150 -11.48 4.04 -2.21
CA GLY A 150 -11.62 3.82 -3.64
C GLY A 150 -12.83 4.54 -4.23
N LYS A 151 -14.00 4.38 -3.59
CA LYS A 151 -15.26 5.03 -3.95
C LYS A 151 -15.15 6.56 -3.95
N HIS A 152 -14.37 7.14 -3.05
CA HIS A 152 -14.21 8.59 -2.88
C HIS A 152 -12.96 9.16 -3.56
N GLY A 153 -12.28 8.40 -4.42
CA GLY A 153 -11.10 8.85 -5.16
C GLY A 153 -9.87 9.16 -4.30
N ILE A 154 -9.80 8.59 -3.10
CA ILE A 154 -8.74 8.84 -2.12
C ILE A 154 -7.51 7.98 -2.42
N GLY A 155 -6.32 8.54 -2.21
CA GLY A 155 -5.06 7.79 -2.12
C GLY A 155 -4.30 7.63 -3.42
N ARG A 156 -4.57 8.44 -4.45
CA ARG A 156 -3.72 8.55 -5.64
C ARG A 156 -2.52 9.46 -5.36
N ILE A 157 -1.33 9.06 -5.81
CA ILE A 157 -0.14 9.91 -5.81
C ILE A 157 0.71 9.61 -7.05
N ASP A 158 1.28 10.65 -7.66
CA ASP A 158 2.22 10.58 -8.78
C ASP A 158 3.53 11.23 -8.34
N ILE A 159 4.61 10.44 -8.29
CA ILE A 159 5.89 10.88 -7.74
C ILE A 159 7.08 10.38 -8.55
N VAL A 160 8.20 11.10 -8.41
CA VAL A 160 9.52 10.62 -8.77
C VAL A 160 10.28 10.28 -7.49
N GLU A 161 10.69 9.02 -7.37
CA GLU A 161 11.41 8.49 -6.22
C GLU A 161 12.86 8.14 -6.54
N ASN A 162 13.69 8.01 -5.49
CA ASN A 162 15.07 7.55 -5.61
C ASN A 162 15.14 6.06 -5.27
N ARG A 163 15.48 5.24 -6.25
CA ARG A 163 15.71 3.79 -6.07
C ARG A 163 16.99 3.56 -5.28
N PHE A 164 16.97 2.49 -4.47
CA PHE A 164 18.13 2.05 -3.71
C PHE A 164 19.37 1.80 -4.59
N VAL A 165 19.16 1.28 -5.80
CA VAL A 165 20.22 0.97 -6.77
C VAL A 165 20.77 2.19 -7.53
N GLY A 166 20.38 3.41 -7.15
CA GLY A 166 20.98 4.65 -7.64
C GLY A 166 20.33 5.29 -8.87
N MET A 167 19.08 4.94 -9.17
CA MET A 167 18.30 5.53 -10.27
C MET A 167 17.10 6.30 -9.74
N LYS A 168 16.59 7.25 -10.53
CA LYS A 168 15.26 7.82 -10.29
C LYS A 168 14.22 7.03 -11.08
N SER A 169 13.01 6.94 -10.54
CA SER A 169 11.89 6.27 -11.18
C SER A 169 10.63 7.07 -10.91
N ARG A 170 9.84 7.31 -11.95
CA ARG A 170 8.48 7.82 -11.81
C ARG A 170 7.53 6.65 -11.57
N GLY A 171 6.64 6.81 -10.61
CA GLY A 171 5.60 5.83 -10.27
C GLY A 171 4.32 6.53 -9.85
N ILE A 172 3.20 5.95 -10.27
CA ILE A 172 1.86 6.33 -9.82
C ILE A 172 1.35 5.24 -8.89
N TYR A 173 0.75 5.61 -7.76
CA TYR A 173 0.29 4.66 -6.75
C TYR A 173 -1.16 4.95 -6.35
N GLU A 174 -1.93 3.90 -6.10
CA GLU A 174 -3.25 3.96 -5.44
C GLU A 174 -3.17 3.25 -4.09
N THR A 175 -3.35 3.99 -2.99
CA THR A 175 -3.29 3.45 -1.60
C THR A 175 -4.53 3.90 -0.79
N PRO A 176 -5.77 3.61 -1.23
CA PRO A 176 -6.97 4.24 -0.70
C PRO A 176 -7.16 4.03 0.81
N GLY A 177 -7.19 2.78 1.27
CA GLY A 177 -7.40 2.47 2.68
C GLY A 177 -6.21 2.86 3.55
N GLY A 178 -4.99 2.74 3.03
CA GLY A 178 -3.77 3.16 3.72
C GLY A 178 -3.72 4.67 3.96
N THR A 179 -4.19 5.48 2.99
CA THR A 179 -4.29 6.94 3.14
C THR A 179 -5.27 7.33 4.24
N ILE A 180 -6.45 6.70 4.29
CA ILE A 180 -7.44 6.95 5.35
C ILE A 180 -6.89 6.52 6.71
N LEU A 181 -6.28 5.33 6.79
CA LEU A 181 -5.70 4.80 8.02
C LEU A 181 -4.62 5.72 8.57
N LEU A 182 -3.70 6.18 7.72
CA LEU A 182 -2.62 7.08 8.13
C LEU A 182 -3.15 8.41 8.66
N ALA A 183 -4.14 9.00 7.96
CA ALA A 183 -4.76 10.25 8.39
C ALA A 183 -5.46 10.10 9.75
N ALA A 184 -6.24 9.02 9.94
CA ALA A 184 -6.92 8.75 11.21
C ALA A 184 -5.93 8.49 12.35
N HIS A 185 -4.87 7.74 12.07
CA HIS A 185 -3.85 7.39 13.06
C HIS A 185 -3.09 8.63 13.54
N GLN A 186 -2.61 9.47 12.62
CA GLN A 186 -1.89 10.70 12.95
C GLN A 186 -2.75 11.69 13.74
N ASP A 187 -4.04 11.80 13.40
CA ASP A 187 -4.98 12.65 14.14
C ASP A 187 -5.10 12.22 15.61
N LEU A 188 -5.25 10.92 15.87
CA LEU A 188 -5.32 10.39 17.23
C LEU A 188 -4.00 10.54 18.00
N GLU A 189 -2.86 10.35 17.33
CA GLU A 189 -1.55 10.51 17.95
C GLU A 189 -1.36 11.91 18.54
N THR A 190 -1.89 12.95 17.87
CA THR A 190 -1.77 14.35 18.34
C THR A 190 -2.43 14.59 19.71
N LEU A 191 -3.40 13.75 20.08
CA LEU A 191 -4.12 13.84 21.34
C LEU A 191 -3.58 12.88 22.42
N THR A 192 -2.95 11.79 22.01
CA THR A 192 -2.70 10.64 22.88
C THR A 192 -1.23 10.41 23.20
N ILE A 193 -0.31 10.98 22.42
CA ILE A 193 1.12 10.80 22.62
C ILE A 193 1.70 12.05 23.29
N ASP A 194 2.60 11.83 24.24
CA ASP A 194 3.39 12.90 24.82
C ASP A 194 4.21 13.63 23.74
N ARG A 195 4.29 14.96 23.83
CA ARG A 195 4.93 15.81 22.83
C ARG A 195 6.40 15.42 22.58
N GLU A 196 7.17 15.16 23.62
CA GLU A 196 8.60 14.84 23.47
C GLU A 196 8.78 13.44 22.92
N ALA A 197 7.95 12.48 23.35
CA ALA A 197 7.92 11.14 22.79
C ALA A 197 7.61 11.17 21.28
N GLN A 198 6.64 12.00 20.86
CA GLN A 198 6.32 12.20 19.45
C GLN A 198 7.51 12.79 18.68
N HIS A 199 8.15 13.85 19.16
CA HIS A 199 9.32 14.43 18.49
C HIS A 199 10.47 13.44 18.30
N VAL A 200 10.77 12.64 19.32
CA VAL A 200 11.82 11.61 19.23
C VAL A 200 11.44 10.54 18.19
N ARG A 201 10.22 10.02 18.25
CA ARG A 201 9.74 9.00 17.31
C ARG A 201 9.73 9.52 15.87
N ASP A 202 9.23 10.72 15.64
CA ASP A 202 9.11 11.34 14.31
C ASP A 202 10.50 11.60 13.68
N SER A 203 11.52 11.93 14.49
CA SER A 203 12.90 12.10 14.00
C SER A 203 13.49 10.81 13.38
N LEU A 204 12.95 9.64 13.74
CA LEU A 204 13.40 8.33 13.25
C LEU A 204 12.53 7.77 12.12
N ILE A 205 11.34 8.33 11.87
CA ILE A 205 10.43 7.85 10.83
C ILE A 205 11.04 7.90 9.42
N PRO A 206 11.77 8.95 9.00
CA PRO A 206 12.45 8.94 7.69
C PRO A 206 13.44 7.79 7.56
N LYS A 207 14.15 7.45 8.65
CA LYS A 207 15.07 6.30 8.66
C LYS A 207 14.32 4.98 8.62
N TYR A 208 13.22 4.86 9.35
CA TYR A 208 12.35 3.69 9.31
C TYR A 208 11.83 3.42 7.89
N ALA A 209 11.28 4.45 7.24
CA ALA A 209 10.79 4.37 5.86
C ALA A 209 11.90 3.97 4.89
N GLN A 210 13.10 4.55 5.03
CA GLN A 210 14.26 4.17 4.22
C GLN A 210 14.64 2.69 4.39
N LEU A 211 14.63 2.16 5.62
CA LEU A 211 14.95 0.75 5.89
C LEU A 211 13.92 -0.19 5.25
N VAL A 212 12.63 0.15 5.35
CA VAL A 212 11.56 -0.60 4.68
C VAL A 212 11.75 -0.58 3.16
N TYR A 213 11.91 0.60 2.56
CA TYR A 213 12.07 0.77 1.11
C TYR A 213 13.29 0.02 0.56
N ASN A 214 14.41 0.04 1.28
CA ASN A 214 15.64 -0.64 0.87
C ASN A 214 15.65 -2.16 1.15
N GLY A 215 14.56 -2.74 1.69
CA GLY A 215 14.45 -4.17 1.94
C GLY A 215 15.14 -4.67 3.23
N PHE A 216 15.43 -3.76 4.17
CA PHE A 216 16.00 -4.04 5.49
C PHE A 216 14.91 -4.38 6.53
N TRP A 217 13.83 -5.04 6.10
CA TRP A 217 12.75 -5.43 6.99
C TRP A 217 13.21 -6.35 8.14
N PHE A 218 14.20 -7.21 7.96
CA PHE A 218 14.71 -8.09 9.03
C PHE A 218 16.02 -7.60 9.65
N ALA A 219 16.31 -6.30 9.55
CA ALA A 219 17.53 -5.72 10.08
C ALA A 219 17.36 -5.28 11.56
N PRO A 220 18.39 -5.44 12.41
CA PRO A 220 18.31 -5.11 13.83
C PRO A 220 18.03 -3.62 14.09
N GLU A 221 18.54 -2.72 13.27
CA GLU A 221 18.27 -1.29 13.38
C GLU A 221 16.78 -0.95 13.12
N ARG A 222 16.11 -1.71 12.26
CA ARG A 222 14.66 -1.57 12.02
C ARG A 222 13.88 -2.11 13.22
N GLU A 223 14.35 -3.18 13.86
CA GLU A 223 13.77 -3.72 15.13
C GLU A 223 13.86 -2.74 16.27
N ALA A 224 15.02 -2.10 16.44
CA ALA A 224 15.22 -1.09 17.47
C ALA A 224 14.25 0.10 17.31
N ILE A 225 14.09 0.62 16.08
CA ILE A 225 13.15 1.71 15.81
C ILE A 225 11.70 1.24 15.99
N GLN A 226 11.36 0.03 15.52
CA GLN A 226 10.01 -0.53 15.70
C GLN A 226 9.65 -0.68 17.19
N ALA A 227 10.59 -1.04 18.06
CA ALA A 227 10.34 -1.13 19.50
C ALA A 227 9.97 0.23 20.10
N LEU A 228 10.65 1.31 19.69
CA LEU A 228 10.25 2.67 20.07
C LEU A 228 8.84 3.01 19.57
N VAL A 229 8.54 2.72 18.31
CA VAL A 229 7.19 2.95 17.74
C VAL A 229 6.16 2.17 18.56
N THR A 230 6.38 0.89 18.83
CA THR A 230 5.46 0.06 19.63
C THR A 230 5.26 0.61 21.03
N GLU A 231 6.31 1.15 21.68
CA GLU A 231 6.20 1.78 22.99
C GLU A 231 5.30 3.01 22.96
N THR A 232 5.48 3.89 21.98
CA THR A 232 4.68 5.13 21.86
C THR A 232 3.22 4.87 21.47
N GLN A 233 2.91 3.70 20.90
CA GLN A 233 1.54 3.34 20.54
C GLN A 233 0.66 2.89 21.71
N LYS A 234 1.22 2.58 22.89
CA LYS A 234 0.44 2.05 24.03
C LYS A 234 -0.68 2.99 24.49
N THR A 235 -0.53 4.29 24.32
CA THR A 235 -1.53 5.29 24.73
C THR A 235 -2.49 5.67 23.61
N VAL A 236 -2.23 5.24 22.37
CA VAL A 236 -3.02 5.57 21.18
C VAL A 236 -4.29 4.71 21.13
N ASN A 237 -5.24 5.07 22.00
CA ASN A 237 -6.53 4.42 22.15
C ASN A 237 -7.62 5.50 22.10
N GLY A 238 -8.70 5.26 21.38
CA GLY A 238 -9.76 6.24 21.22
C GLY A 238 -10.49 6.06 19.90
N GLU A 239 -11.19 7.08 19.47
CA GLU A 239 -11.95 7.07 18.23
C GLU A 239 -11.64 8.31 17.39
N VAL A 240 -11.61 8.14 16.07
CA VAL A 240 -11.44 9.23 15.11
C VAL A 240 -12.56 9.19 14.11
N ARG A 241 -13.18 10.33 13.84
CA ARG A 241 -14.21 10.50 12.82
C ARG A 241 -13.64 11.28 11.64
N LEU A 242 -13.62 10.66 10.47
CA LEU A 242 -13.24 11.31 9.22
C LEU A 242 -14.46 11.55 8.34
N LYS A 243 -14.36 12.61 7.53
CA LYS A 243 -15.27 12.91 6.43
C LYS A 243 -14.53 12.60 5.14
N LEU A 244 -15.05 11.64 4.38
CA LEU A 244 -14.59 11.27 3.04
C LEU A 244 -15.35 12.10 2.01
#